data_AF-A0A0A1-F1
#
_entry.id   AF-A0A0A1-F1
#
_cell.length_a   1.000
_cell.length_b   1.000
_cell.length_c   1.000
_cell.angle_alpha   90.00
_cell.angle_beta   90.00
_cell.angle_gamma   90.00
#
_symmetry.space_group_name_H-M   'P 1'
#
loop_
_entity.id
_entity.type
_entity.pdbx_description
1 polymer ?
#
loop_
_entity_poly.entity_id
_entity_poly.type
_entity_poly.pdbx_seq_one_letter_code
_entity_poly.pdbx_strand_id
1 'polypeptide(L)'
;AMQLDLGRLASVRDFAEQWRRRGLPLHLLVCNAGIMSPLTRTTTADGLEVQFQVNFLSHWLLTNLLMEHEHARRRKAREAGGGSSSGSSSGSSSGSSNTGTRVVVVSSVVHRAGPLQWPDLNSERCYEPYVTYGLSKLADAMMAAELQRRFDRHPEPATSASQTNTTNNQSSTSNHANSTGNTTNDPFASDAAVSLHPGLVRTHLADNFFRSYGGAQLGGVRPLVAAWHGFLDTVGQALLATPDQAAHRMLTACLGPAGRLGGRYMALGALYPAAADTRDAAKAAELWAVASRLTGHTPAPSLS
;
A
#
# COMPACT_ATOMS: atom_id res chain seq x y z
N ALA A 1 24.18 -3.99 -1.89
CA ALA A 1 22.80 -3.79 -1.39
C ALA A 1 22.49 -2.29 -1.42
N MET A 2 21.26 -1.90 -1.76
CA MET A 2 20.83 -0.49 -1.62
C MET A 2 20.36 -0.28 -0.18
N GLN A 3 20.86 0.75 0.49
CA GLN A 3 20.43 1.07 1.85
C GLN A 3 19.14 1.90 1.84
N LEU A 4 18.25 1.62 2.79
CA LEU A 4 17.00 2.35 2.99
C LEU A 4 16.76 2.48 4.49
N ASP A 5 16.81 3.72 4.98
CA ASP A 5 16.44 4.09 6.34
C ASP A 5 15.16 4.94 6.30
N LEU A 6 14.04 4.35 6.71
CA LEU A 6 12.73 5.03 6.73
C LEU A 6 12.63 6.11 7.82
N GLY A 7 13.59 6.19 8.75
CA GLY A 7 13.70 7.28 9.71
C GLY A 7 14.38 8.53 9.14
N ARG A 8 14.74 8.54 7.85
CA ARG A 8 15.39 9.67 7.18
C ARG A 8 14.84 9.86 5.76
N LEU A 9 14.07 10.91 5.51
CA LEU A 9 13.49 11.19 4.19
C LEU A 9 14.55 11.31 3.09
N ALA A 10 15.73 11.85 3.42
CA ALA A 10 16.88 11.89 2.51
C ALA A 10 17.30 10.48 2.07
N SER A 11 17.35 9.50 2.99
CA SER A 11 17.68 8.12 2.65
C SER A 11 16.63 7.47 1.74
N VAL A 12 15.36 7.83 1.88
CA VAL A 12 14.29 7.36 1.00
C VAL A 12 14.49 7.87 -0.43
N ARG A 13 14.84 9.15 -0.58
CA ARG A 13 15.14 9.76 -1.88
C ARG A 13 16.37 9.13 -2.53
N ASP A 14 17.44 8.93 -1.75
CA ASP A 14 18.67 8.28 -2.23
C ASP A 14 18.42 6.84 -2.69
N PHE A 15 17.57 6.09 -1.98
CA PHE A 15 17.18 4.74 -2.39
C PHE A 15 16.38 4.77 -3.70
N ALA A 16 15.37 5.63 -3.82
CA ALA A 16 14.55 5.72 -5.02
C ALA A 16 15.38 6.13 -6.25
N GLU A 17 16.34 7.03 -6.06
CA GLU A 17 17.28 7.44 -7.10
C GLU A 17 18.21 6.28 -7.52
N GLN A 18 18.75 5.53 -6.56
CA GLN A 18 19.54 4.33 -6.86
C GLN A 18 18.73 3.28 -7.61
N TRP A 19 17.46 3.06 -7.23
CA TRP A 19 16.56 2.18 -7.95
C TRP A 19 16.35 2.65 -9.39
N ARG A 20 16.03 3.95 -9.57
CA ARG A 20 15.83 4.57 -10.89
C ARG A 20 17.00 4.31 -11.83
N ARG A 21 18.24 4.44 -11.35
CA ARG A 21 19.45 4.20 -12.16
C ARG A 21 19.60 2.77 -12.65
N ARG A 22 18.94 1.79 -12.03
CA ARG A 22 18.94 0.41 -12.50
C ARG A 22 18.14 0.23 -13.79
N GLY A 23 17.18 1.12 -14.08
CA GLY A 23 16.34 1.06 -15.29
C GLY A 23 15.46 -0.19 -15.37
N LEU A 24 15.27 -0.90 -14.26
CA LEU A 24 14.47 -2.13 -14.21
C LEU A 24 12.98 -1.80 -14.00
N PRO A 25 12.07 -2.62 -14.56
CA PRO A 25 10.65 -2.48 -14.29
C PRO A 25 10.33 -2.72 -12.81
N LEU A 26 9.43 -1.91 -12.26
CA LEU A 26 8.87 -2.12 -10.92
C LEU A 26 7.56 -2.90 -11.00
N HIS A 27 7.60 -4.21 -10.74
CA HIS A 27 6.40 -5.05 -10.76
C HIS A 27 5.68 -5.10 -9.41
N LEU A 28 6.44 -5.17 -8.31
CA LEU A 28 5.91 -5.31 -6.95
C LEU A 28 6.65 -4.35 -6.01
N LEU A 29 5.89 -3.62 -5.20
CA LEU A 29 6.38 -2.84 -4.07
C LEU A 29 5.64 -3.28 -2.80
N VAL A 30 6.37 -3.71 -1.78
CA VAL A 30 5.81 -4.10 -0.48
C VAL A 30 6.30 -3.16 0.61
N CYS A 31 5.42 -2.28 1.08
CA CYS A 31 5.64 -1.39 2.21
C CYS A 31 5.41 -2.18 3.51
N ASN A 32 6.37 -3.04 3.86
CA ASN A 32 6.30 -3.95 5.00
C ASN A 32 6.98 -3.44 6.28
N ALA A 33 8.05 -2.66 6.13
CA ALA A 33 8.86 -2.24 7.27
C ALA A 33 8.01 -1.42 8.26
N GLY A 34 8.26 -1.57 9.54
CA GLY A 34 7.52 -0.80 10.53
C GLY A 34 8.06 -0.98 11.92
N ILE A 35 7.77 0.00 12.75
CA ILE A 35 8.06 0.01 14.18
C ILE A 35 6.75 0.10 14.95
N MET A 36 6.78 -0.34 16.21
CA MET A 36 5.58 -0.49 17.01
C MET A 36 5.83 -0.05 18.45
N SER A 37 5.02 0.90 18.88
CA SER A 37 4.81 1.34 20.26
C SER A 37 6.08 1.53 21.10
N PRO A 38 7.02 2.42 20.70
CA PRO A 38 8.03 2.92 21.63
C PRO A 38 7.36 3.45 22.90
N LEU A 39 7.90 3.15 24.08
CA LEU A 39 7.29 3.54 25.36
C LEU A 39 7.18 5.06 25.53
N THR A 40 8.09 5.81 24.91
CA THR A 40 8.11 7.27 24.92
C THR A 40 8.06 7.81 23.49
N ARG A 41 7.47 9.00 23.34
CA ARG A 41 7.49 9.71 22.06
C ARG A 41 8.94 9.96 21.66
N THR A 42 9.32 9.47 20.50
CA THR A 42 10.63 9.74 19.89
C THR A 42 10.42 10.31 18.50
N THR A 43 11.42 11.06 18.04
CA THR A 43 11.40 11.69 16.73
C THR A 43 12.51 11.12 15.85
N THR A 44 12.25 11.10 14.55
CA THR A 44 13.23 10.81 13.52
C THR A 44 14.22 11.96 13.35
N ALA A 45 15.22 11.78 12.46
CA ALA A 45 16.12 12.88 12.11
C ALA A 45 15.41 14.03 11.38
N ASP A 46 14.22 13.78 10.82
CA ASP A 46 13.39 14.80 10.16
C ASP A 46 12.43 15.50 11.15
N GLY A 47 12.51 15.20 12.45
CA GLY A 47 11.72 15.86 13.51
C GLY A 47 10.27 15.36 13.65
N LEU A 48 9.91 14.28 12.97
CA LEU A 48 8.57 13.71 12.97
C LEU A 48 8.48 12.54 13.95
N GLU A 49 7.29 12.30 14.51
CA GLU A 49 7.04 11.14 15.37
C GLU A 49 7.39 9.86 14.63
N VAL A 50 8.16 9.01 15.32
CA VAL A 50 8.88 7.92 14.68
C VAL A 50 7.94 6.92 14.00
N GLN A 51 6.79 6.57 14.59
CA GLN A 51 5.86 5.60 14.01
C GLN A 51 5.13 6.20 12.81
N PHE A 52 4.70 7.45 12.92
CA PHE A 52 4.04 8.19 11.85
C PHE A 52 4.96 8.34 10.63
N GLN A 53 6.23 8.67 10.84
CA GLN A 53 7.15 8.75 9.72
C GLN A 53 7.53 7.38 9.16
N VAL A 54 8.07 6.48 9.99
CA VAL A 54 8.63 5.20 9.52
C VAL A 54 7.55 4.34 8.89
N ASN A 55 6.37 4.25 9.51
CA ASN A 55 5.32 3.37 9.02
C ASN A 55 4.58 3.99 7.84
N PHE A 56 4.32 5.31 7.85
CA PHE A 56 3.46 5.97 6.86
C PHE A 56 4.21 6.95 5.94
N LEU A 57 4.76 8.07 6.45
CA LEU A 57 5.28 9.14 5.56
C LEU A 57 6.42 8.67 4.64
N SER A 58 7.33 7.86 5.15
CA SER A 58 8.46 7.36 4.37
C SER A 58 8.01 6.32 3.34
N HIS A 59 7.02 5.48 3.64
CA HIS A 59 6.40 4.60 2.66
C HIS A 59 5.61 5.36 1.60
N TRP A 60 4.89 6.41 2.00
CA TRP A 60 4.20 7.31 1.09
C TRP A 60 5.17 7.97 0.11
N LEU A 61 6.27 8.52 0.63
CA LEU A 61 7.30 9.16 -0.20
C LEU A 61 7.95 8.15 -1.15
N LEU A 62 8.38 7.00 -0.63
CA LEU A 62 8.99 5.93 -1.41
C LEU A 62 8.08 5.48 -2.55
N THR A 63 6.80 5.25 -2.25
CA THR A 63 5.80 4.78 -3.22
C THR A 63 5.63 5.79 -4.35
N ASN A 64 5.47 7.08 -4.03
CA ASN A 64 5.32 8.12 -5.04
C ASN A 64 6.54 8.21 -5.95
N LEU A 65 7.75 8.27 -5.38
CA LEU A 65 8.99 8.36 -6.16
C LEU A 65 9.19 7.16 -7.10
N LEU A 66 8.91 5.95 -6.61
CA LEU A 66 9.08 4.72 -7.39
C LEU A 66 8.01 4.56 -8.48
N MET A 67 6.77 4.92 -8.19
CA MET A 67 5.68 4.89 -9.18
C MET A 67 5.89 5.95 -10.26
N GLU A 68 6.33 7.16 -9.90
CA GLU A 68 6.70 8.21 -10.86
C GLU A 68 7.81 7.74 -11.81
N HIS A 69 8.83 7.09 -11.26
CA HIS A 69 9.89 6.48 -12.07
C HIS A 69 9.33 5.43 -13.03
N GLU A 70 8.51 4.51 -12.54
CA GLU A 70 7.95 3.43 -13.35
C GLU A 70 7.03 3.95 -14.46
N HIS A 71 6.14 4.92 -14.14
CA HIS A 71 5.29 5.57 -15.13
C HIS A 71 6.13 6.28 -16.20
N ALA A 72 7.20 7.00 -15.80
CA ALA A 72 8.11 7.64 -16.75
C ALA A 72 8.86 6.62 -17.63
N ARG A 73 9.31 5.51 -17.04
CA ARG A 73 9.97 4.41 -17.76
C ARG A 73 9.04 3.79 -18.80
N ARG A 74 7.79 3.48 -18.43
CA ARG A 74 6.76 2.94 -19.34
C ARG A 74 6.46 3.92 -20.47
N ARG A 75 6.30 5.20 -20.18
CA ARG A 75 6.07 6.24 -21.19
C ARG A 75 7.20 6.30 -22.22
N LYS A 76 8.46 6.33 -21.75
CA LYS A 76 9.64 6.32 -22.62
C LYS A 76 9.72 5.06 -23.48
N ALA A 77 9.38 3.88 -22.93
CA ALA A 77 9.35 2.64 -23.68
C ALA A 77 8.28 2.64 -24.79
N ARG A 78 7.10 3.24 -24.53
CA ARG A 78 6.04 3.42 -25.52
C ARG A 78 6.46 4.38 -26.64
N GLU A 79 7.05 5.51 -26.29
CA GLU A 79 7.58 6.49 -27.26
C GLU A 79 8.65 5.87 -28.17
N ALA A 80 9.54 5.04 -27.61
CA ALA A 80 10.57 4.34 -28.39
C ALA A 80 9.98 3.23 -29.29
N GLY A 81 8.89 2.56 -28.87
CA GLY A 81 8.23 1.51 -29.65
C GLY A 81 7.25 2.01 -30.72
N GLY A 82 6.70 3.22 -30.57
CA GLY A 82 5.73 3.82 -31.49
C GLY A 82 6.31 4.40 -32.79
N GLY A 83 7.64 4.42 -32.95
CA GLY A 83 8.32 4.97 -34.12
C GLY A 83 8.51 4.02 -35.30
N SER A 84 7.98 2.79 -35.24
CA SER A 84 8.19 1.77 -36.30
C SER A 84 6.88 1.13 -36.76
N SER A 85 6.01 1.89 -37.41
CA SER A 85 4.87 1.37 -38.17
C SER A 85 5.18 1.25 -39.66
N SER A 86 6.14 0.37 -40.01
CA SER A 86 6.23 -0.24 -41.35
C SER A 86 7.10 -1.50 -41.31
N GLY A 87 6.54 -2.60 -40.84
CA GLY A 87 7.23 -3.89 -40.85
C GLY A 87 6.37 -5.01 -40.29
N SER A 88 5.65 -5.70 -41.17
CA SER A 88 5.05 -6.99 -40.86
C SER A 88 6.17 -8.01 -40.66
N SER A 89 6.46 -8.38 -39.42
CA SER A 89 7.25 -9.57 -39.12
C SER A 89 6.56 -10.36 -38.02
N SER A 90 6.00 -11.50 -38.42
CA SER A 90 5.61 -12.59 -37.56
C SER A 90 6.87 -13.17 -36.89
N GLY A 91 7.29 -12.55 -35.81
CA GLY A 91 8.29 -13.07 -34.88
C GLY A 91 7.65 -13.14 -33.51
N SER A 92 7.65 -14.32 -32.89
CA SER A 92 7.29 -14.48 -31.48
C SER A 92 8.31 -13.74 -30.63
N SER A 93 8.12 -12.44 -30.44
CA SER A 93 8.84 -11.67 -29.44
C SER A 93 8.17 -11.92 -28.09
N SER A 94 8.87 -12.58 -27.18
CA SER A 94 8.51 -12.65 -25.74
C SER A 94 8.71 -11.28 -25.06
N GLY A 95 8.29 -10.19 -25.72
CA GLY A 95 8.67 -8.82 -25.41
C GLY A 95 7.55 -8.06 -24.71
N SER A 96 7.70 -7.94 -23.39
CA SER A 96 7.00 -6.99 -22.50
C SER A 96 5.48 -7.05 -22.55
N SER A 97 4.89 -8.06 -21.91
CA SER A 97 3.51 -7.93 -21.41
C SER A 97 3.44 -6.66 -20.56
N ASN A 98 2.48 -5.80 -20.89
CA ASN A 98 2.22 -4.54 -20.21
C ASN A 98 1.73 -4.84 -18.79
N THR A 99 2.67 -5.01 -17.86
CA THR A 99 2.38 -5.35 -16.47
C THR A 99 2.41 -4.09 -15.62
N GLY A 100 1.27 -3.75 -15.02
CA GLY A 100 1.15 -2.79 -13.94
C GLY A 100 1.93 -3.21 -12.70
N THR A 101 2.11 -2.24 -11.81
CA THR A 101 2.77 -2.38 -10.51
C THR A 101 1.73 -2.70 -9.45
N ARG A 102 2.00 -3.74 -8.66
CA ARG A 102 1.31 -3.97 -7.40
C ARG A 102 2.00 -3.21 -6.28
N VAL A 103 1.25 -2.40 -5.55
CA VAL A 103 1.69 -1.83 -4.28
C VAL A 103 0.93 -2.50 -3.14
N VAL A 104 1.64 -3.18 -2.24
CA VAL A 104 1.08 -3.78 -1.03
C VAL A 104 1.54 -2.97 0.18
N VAL A 105 0.59 -2.45 0.95
CA VAL A 105 0.86 -1.66 2.15
C VAL A 105 0.49 -2.48 3.39
N VAL A 106 1.47 -2.75 4.24
CA VAL A 106 1.27 -3.57 5.44
C VAL A 106 0.73 -2.74 6.59
N SER A 107 -0.57 -2.88 6.81
CA SER A 107 -1.33 -2.30 7.91
C SER A 107 -1.54 -3.34 9.04
N SER A 108 -2.43 -3.04 9.98
CA SER A 108 -2.77 -3.88 11.12
C SER A 108 -4.22 -3.75 11.50
N VAL A 109 -4.83 -4.78 12.12
CA VAL A 109 -6.19 -4.68 12.67
C VAL A 109 -6.37 -3.52 13.64
N VAL A 110 -5.28 -3.07 14.26
CA VAL A 110 -5.22 -1.93 15.18
C VAL A 110 -5.52 -0.58 14.51
N HIS A 111 -5.57 -0.52 13.16
CA HIS A 111 -6.04 0.64 12.42
C HIS A 111 -7.49 1.05 12.76
N ARG A 112 -8.23 0.16 13.43
CA ARG A 112 -9.59 0.42 13.94
C ARG A 112 -9.62 1.01 15.35
N ALA A 113 -8.47 1.27 15.96
CA ALA A 113 -8.38 1.76 17.35
C ALA A 113 -9.02 3.14 17.54
N GLY A 114 -9.20 3.93 16.48
CA GLY A 114 -9.87 5.23 16.54
C GLY A 114 -9.73 6.02 15.24
N PRO A 115 -10.36 7.20 15.15
CA PRO A 115 -10.21 8.10 14.01
C PRO A 115 -8.82 8.77 14.01
N LEU A 116 -8.41 9.30 12.86
CA LEU A 116 -7.22 10.14 12.78
C LEU A 116 -7.33 11.37 13.69
N GLN A 117 -6.25 11.66 14.42
CA GLN A 117 -6.14 12.84 15.27
C GLN A 117 -5.61 14.01 14.44
N TRP A 118 -6.43 14.55 13.53
CA TRP A 118 -6.05 15.63 12.61
C TRP A 118 -5.29 16.80 13.25
N PRO A 119 -5.66 17.29 14.45
CA PRO A 119 -4.95 18.40 15.09
C PRO A 119 -3.59 18.02 15.68
N ASP A 120 -3.25 16.73 15.74
CA ASP A 120 -2.06 16.20 16.42
C ASP A 120 -1.51 14.92 15.75
N LEU A 121 -1.43 14.92 14.41
CA LEU A 121 -0.92 13.76 13.65
C LEU A 121 0.53 13.39 14.02
N ASN A 122 1.29 14.36 14.52
CA ASN A 122 2.67 14.20 14.99
C ASN A 122 2.76 13.86 16.50
N SER A 123 1.62 13.63 17.16
CA SER A 123 1.49 13.29 18.59
C SER A 123 2.30 14.19 19.52
N GLU A 124 2.35 15.49 19.24
CA GLU A 124 3.07 16.49 20.03
C GLU A 124 2.35 16.81 21.33
N ARG A 125 1.02 16.73 21.35
CA ARG A 125 0.20 17.09 22.52
C ARG A 125 -0.07 15.88 23.40
N CYS A 126 -0.37 14.74 22.79
CA CYS A 126 -0.67 13.51 23.51
C CYS A 126 -0.09 12.30 22.77
N TYR A 127 0.89 11.66 23.40
CA TYR A 127 1.46 10.41 22.91
C TYR A 127 0.98 9.25 23.77
N GLU A 128 0.20 8.37 23.15
CA GLU A 128 -0.13 7.06 23.69
C GLU A 128 0.45 6.02 22.72
N PRO A 129 1.46 5.21 23.12
CA PRO A 129 2.24 4.38 22.21
C PRO A 129 1.43 3.50 21.26
N TYR A 130 0.38 2.88 21.79
CA TYR A 130 -0.46 1.95 21.05
C TYR A 130 -1.47 2.67 20.15
N VAL A 131 -2.04 3.78 20.63
CA VAL A 131 -2.94 4.60 19.80
C VAL A 131 -2.16 5.18 18.62
N THR A 132 -0.98 5.74 18.87
CA THR A 132 -0.10 6.31 17.83
C THR A 132 0.28 5.26 16.77
N TYR A 133 0.58 4.03 17.21
CA TYR A 133 0.76 2.91 16.30
C TYR A 133 -0.48 2.63 15.44
N GLY A 134 -1.65 2.53 16.07
CA GLY A 134 -2.93 2.33 15.39
C GLY A 134 -3.22 3.42 14.36
N LEU A 135 -2.94 4.69 14.68
CA LEU A 135 -3.09 5.82 13.77
C LEU A 135 -2.13 5.72 12.58
N SER A 136 -0.87 5.33 12.79
CA SER A 136 0.07 5.08 11.69
C SER A 136 -0.42 3.97 10.75
N LYS A 137 -1.04 2.92 11.30
CA LYS A 137 -1.60 1.81 10.52
C LYS A 137 -2.93 2.16 9.82
N LEU A 138 -3.69 3.11 10.37
CA LEU A 138 -4.82 3.72 9.69
C LEU A 138 -4.37 4.58 8.50
N ALA A 139 -3.32 5.36 8.68
CA ALA A 139 -2.70 6.14 7.61
C ALA A 139 -2.20 5.25 6.46
N ASP A 140 -1.58 4.10 6.76
CA ASP A 140 -1.21 3.07 5.77
C ASP A 140 -2.40 2.56 4.95
N ALA A 141 -3.52 2.23 5.62
CA ALA A 141 -4.72 1.76 4.95
C ALA A 141 -5.34 2.85 4.06
N MET A 142 -5.37 4.10 4.55
CA MET A 142 -5.83 5.27 3.80
C MET A 142 -4.93 5.56 2.59
N MET A 143 -3.61 5.38 2.72
CA MET A 143 -2.66 5.52 1.62
C MET A 143 -2.98 4.57 0.48
N ALA A 144 -3.18 3.27 0.78
CA ALA A 144 -3.48 2.28 -0.24
C ALA A 144 -4.81 2.57 -0.95
N ALA A 145 -5.83 2.98 -0.19
CA ALA A 145 -7.14 3.33 -0.74
C ALA A 145 -7.08 4.58 -1.64
N GLU A 146 -6.33 5.61 -1.25
CA GLU A 146 -6.14 6.81 -2.06
C GLU A 146 -5.25 6.57 -3.28
N LEU A 147 -4.18 5.78 -3.14
CA LEU A 147 -3.33 5.41 -4.26
C LEU A 147 -4.11 4.64 -5.33
N GLN A 148 -4.99 3.71 -4.94
CA GLN A 148 -5.87 3.04 -5.90
C GLN A 148 -6.78 4.03 -6.62
N ARG A 149 -7.43 4.96 -5.89
CA ARG A 149 -8.28 5.98 -6.51
C ARG A 149 -7.52 6.82 -7.54
N ARG A 150 -6.24 7.09 -7.29
CA ARG A 150 -5.36 7.81 -8.23
C ARG A 150 -5.04 6.97 -9.46
N PHE A 151 -4.75 5.68 -9.30
CA PHE A 151 -4.61 4.76 -10.44
C PHE A 151 -5.89 4.67 -11.29
N ASP A 152 -7.05 4.65 -10.65
CA ASP A 152 -8.35 4.58 -11.36
C ASP A 152 -8.67 5.87 -12.13
N ARG A 153 -8.21 7.03 -11.65
CA ARG A 153 -8.36 8.34 -12.34
C ARG A 153 -7.41 8.51 -13.52
N HIS A 154 -6.22 7.93 -13.42
CA HIS A 154 -5.18 8.01 -14.43
C HIS A 154 -4.79 6.61 -14.89
N PRO A 155 -5.72 5.84 -15.50
CA PRO A 155 -5.39 4.53 -16.00
C PRO A 155 -4.32 4.69 -17.08
N GLU A 156 -3.13 4.14 -16.83
CA GLU A 156 -2.08 4.06 -17.84
C GLU A 156 -2.66 3.34 -19.07
N PRO A 157 -2.61 3.93 -20.28
CA PRO A 157 -3.29 3.36 -21.43
C PRO A 157 -2.74 1.96 -21.68
N ALA A 158 -3.63 0.97 -21.60
CA ALA A 158 -3.32 -0.39 -22.02
C ALA A 158 -2.86 -0.30 -23.48
N THR A 159 -1.60 -0.65 -23.75
CA THR A 159 -1.15 -0.83 -25.14
C THR A 159 -1.99 -1.94 -25.74
N SER A 160 -3.01 -1.53 -26.49
CA SER A 160 -3.79 -2.30 -27.46
C SER A 160 -3.68 -3.81 -27.26
N ALA A 161 -4.53 -4.36 -26.37
CA ALA A 161 -5.04 -5.69 -26.63
C ALA A 161 -5.69 -5.59 -28.02
N SER A 162 -5.06 -6.22 -29.01
CA SER A 162 -5.55 -6.30 -30.38
C SER A 162 -7.05 -6.56 -30.33
N GLN A 163 -7.86 -5.55 -30.64
CA GLN A 163 -9.25 -5.75 -31.01
C GLN A 163 -9.21 -6.54 -32.31
N THR A 164 -9.13 -7.86 -32.21
CA THR A 164 -9.55 -8.70 -33.32
C THR A 164 -11.05 -8.51 -33.42
N ASN A 165 -11.45 -7.55 -34.26
CA ASN A 165 -12.81 -7.45 -34.77
C ASN A 165 -13.12 -8.74 -35.52
N THR A 166 -13.65 -9.72 -34.80
CA THR A 166 -14.42 -10.78 -35.45
C THR A 166 -15.77 -10.17 -35.79
N THR A 167 -15.90 -9.67 -37.02
CA THR A 167 -17.18 -9.30 -37.63
C THR A 167 -18.08 -10.53 -37.65
N ASN A 168 -18.92 -10.68 -36.62
CA ASN A 168 -20.06 -11.57 -36.65
C ASN A 168 -21.29 -10.76 -37.01
N ASN A 169 -21.65 -10.87 -38.29
CA ASN A 169 -22.92 -10.45 -38.85
C ASN A 169 -24.00 -11.39 -38.32
N GLN A 170 -24.84 -10.95 -37.39
CA GLN A 170 -26.15 -11.56 -37.13
C GLN A 170 -27.10 -10.55 -36.46
N SER A 171 -28.07 -10.12 -37.26
CA SER A 171 -29.29 -9.42 -36.87
C SER A 171 -30.19 -10.33 -36.02
N SER A 172 -30.56 -9.93 -34.80
CA SER A 172 -31.95 -9.94 -34.28
C SER A 172 -32.03 -9.61 -32.76
N THR A 173 -32.75 -8.52 -32.45
CA THR A 173 -33.59 -8.23 -31.27
C THR A 173 -33.26 -8.88 -29.90
N SER A 174 -32.83 -8.05 -28.94
CA SER A 174 -33.60 -7.75 -27.70
C SER A 174 -32.75 -6.95 -26.71
N ASN A 175 -33.34 -5.88 -26.16
CA ASN A 175 -32.76 -5.03 -25.14
C ASN A 175 -32.62 -5.82 -23.83
N HIS A 176 -31.40 -5.98 -23.32
CA HIS A 176 -31.06 -5.98 -21.88
C HIS A 176 -29.56 -5.61 -21.79
N ALA A 177 -29.28 -4.40 -21.33
CA ALA A 177 -27.92 -3.90 -21.12
C ALA A 177 -27.28 -4.65 -19.94
N ASN A 178 -26.52 -5.69 -20.25
CA ASN A 178 -25.60 -6.30 -19.30
C ASN A 178 -24.21 -5.76 -19.60
N SER A 179 -23.71 -4.88 -18.72
CA SER A 179 -22.31 -4.42 -18.76
C SER A 179 -21.43 -5.58 -18.30
N THR A 180 -21.16 -6.53 -19.19
CA THR A 180 -20.11 -7.52 -19.02
C THR A 180 -18.78 -6.83 -19.32
N GLY A 181 -18.24 -6.16 -18.30
CA GLY A 181 -16.87 -5.67 -18.33
C GLY A 181 -15.93 -6.83 -18.64
N ASN A 182 -15.28 -6.76 -19.79
CA ASN A 182 -14.20 -7.64 -20.20
C ASN A 182 -13.03 -7.44 -19.22
N THR A 183 -13.07 -8.12 -18.08
CA THR A 183 -11.96 -8.14 -17.13
C THR A 183 -10.92 -9.10 -17.68
N THR A 184 -9.83 -8.54 -18.19
CA THR A 184 -8.63 -9.33 -18.45
C THR A 184 -8.24 -10.04 -17.16
N ASN A 185 -8.25 -11.37 -17.14
CA ASN A 185 -7.86 -12.21 -15.99
C ASN A 185 -6.38 -12.06 -15.59
N ASP A 186 -5.62 -11.17 -16.24
CA ASP A 186 -4.24 -10.88 -15.89
C ASP A 186 -4.19 -10.04 -14.60
N PRO A 187 -3.69 -10.59 -13.47
CA PRO A 187 -3.62 -9.87 -12.20
C PRO A 187 -2.70 -8.65 -12.23
N PHE A 188 -1.89 -8.52 -13.27
CA PHE A 188 -0.95 -7.43 -13.50
C PHE A 188 -1.35 -6.55 -14.68
N ALA A 189 -2.58 -6.62 -15.20
CA ALA A 189 -2.98 -5.78 -16.34
C ALA A 189 -2.93 -4.27 -16.05
N SER A 190 -3.04 -3.86 -14.78
CA SER A 190 -3.08 -2.47 -14.35
C SER A 190 -2.34 -2.27 -13.03
N ASP A 191 -1.93 -1.04 -12.76
CA ASP A 191 -1.47 -0.66 -11.44
C ASP A 191 -2.57 -0.88 -10.41
N ALA A 192 -2.19 -1.36 -9.23
CA ALA A 192 -3.14 -1.56 -8.16
C ALA A 192 -2.49 -1.52 -6.78
N ALA A 193 -3.18 -0.89 -5.84
CA ALA A 193 -2.75 -0.73 -4.45
C ALA A 193 -3.68 -1.53 -3.52
N VAL A 194 -3.13 -2.22 -2.53
CA VAL A 194 -3.90 -3.01 -1.56
C VAL A 194 -3.31 -2.85 -0.17
N SER A 195 -4.17 -2.71 0.84
CA SER A 195 -3.75 -2.74 2.24
C SER A 195 -3.88 -4.17 2.78
N LEU A 196 -2.88 -4.64 3.51
CA LEU A 196 -2.84 -5.99 4.06
C LEU A 196 -2.52 -5.99 5.56
N HIS A 197 -3.22 -6.80 6.34
CA HIS A 197 -2.76 -7.27 7.62
C HIS A 197 -2.32 -8.75 7.53
N PRO A 198 -1.03 -9.05 7.78
CA PRO A 198 -0.48 -10.39 7.60
C PRO A 198 -0.95 -11.40 8.68
N GLY A 199 -1.52 -10.92 9.78
CA GLY A 199 -1.80 -11.70 11.00
C GLY A 199 -0.79 -11.39 12.11
N LEU A 200 -1.02 -11.91 13.31
CA LEU A 200 -0.02 -11.88 14.38
C LEU A 200 1.05 -12.93 14.06
N VAL A 201 2.26 -12.47 13.74
CA VAL A 201 3.41 -13.32 13.40
C VAL A 201 4.44 -13.20 14.52
N ARG A 202 5.03 -14.32 14.95
CA ARG A 202 6.19 -14.30 15.86
C ARG A 202 7.35 -13.59 15.18
N THR A 203 7.53 -12.33 15.53
CA THR A 203 8.56 -11.45 15.04
C THR A 203 9.15 -10.71 16.24
N HIS A 204 10.39 -10.22 16.11
CA HIS A 204 10.95 -9.35 17.15
C HIS A 204 10.06 -8.14 17.46
N LEU A 205 9.25 -7.68 16.51
CA LEU A 205 8.25 -6.62 16.70
C LEU A 205 7.17 -7.04 17.72
N ALA A 206 6.59 -8.23 17.55
CA ALA A 206 5.60 -8.77 18.49
C ALA A 206 6.24 -9.14 19.84
N ASP A 207 7.41 -9.78 19.82
CA ASP A 207 8.10 -10.24 21.03
C ASP A 207 8.52 -9.06 21.92
N ASN A 208 9.05 -7.98 21.34
CA ASN A 208 9.43 -6.79 22.10
C ASN A 208 8.22 -6.06 22.71
N PHE A 209 7.08 -6.06 22.03
CA PHE A 209 5.84 -5.53 22.59
C PHE A 209 5.37 -6.34 23.79
N PHE A 210 5.28 -7.66 23.68
CA PHE A 210 4.87 -8.52 24.80
C PHE A 210 5.85 -8.44 25.97
N ARG A 211 7.16 -8.30 25.72
CA ARG A 211 8.15 -8.09 26.79
C ARG A 211 8.03 -6.72 27.46
N SER A 212 7.87 -5.65 26.68
CA SER A 212 7.85 -4.27 27.19
C SER A 212 6.55 -3.96 27.94
N TYR A 213 5.44 -4.61 27.58
CA TYR A 213 4.13 -4.39 28.20
C TYR A 213 3.69 -5.51 29.16
N GLY A 214 4.23 -6.73 29.05
CA GLY A 214 3.90 -7.85 29.93
C GLY A 214 4.57 -7.81 31.31
N GLY A 215 5.64 -7.03 31.47
CA GLY A 215 6.36 -6.86 32.74
C GLY A 215 6.02 -5.58 33.52
N ALA A 216 5.33 -4.62 32.89
CA ALA A 216 4.92 -3.40 33.55
C ALA A 216 3.63 -3.65 34.34
N GLN A 217 3.72 -3.64 35.67
CA GLN A 217 2.55 -3.52 36.53
C GLN A 217 1.88 -2.18 36.20
N LEU A 218 0.89 -2.24 35.32
CA LEU A 218 0.25 -1.12 34.63
C LEU A 218 -0.67 -0.35 35.59
N GLY A 219 -0.08 0.33 36.56
CA GLY A 219 -0.74 1.27 37.45
C GLY A 219 -1.18 2.52 36.66
N GLY A 220 -2.37 2.47 36.07
CA GLY A 220 -3.08 3.66 35.56
C GLY A 220 -3.62 3.61 34.12
N VAL A 221 -3.49 2.51 33.38
CA VAL A 221 -4.03 2.45 31.99
C VAL A 221 -5.54 2.34 31.98
N ARG A 222 -6.15 3.16 31.11
CA ARG A 222 -7.58 3.23 30.82
C ARG A 222 -8.18 1.83 30.53
N PRO A 223 -9.46 1.59 30.90
CA PRO A 223 -10.13 0.29 30.79
C PRO A 223 -10.11 -0.35 29.38
N LEU A 224 -9.91 0.47 28.34
CA LEU A 224 -9.83 0.04 26.94
C LEU A 224 -8.57 -0.78 26.64
N VAL A 225 -7.44 -0.50 27.30
CA VAL A 225 -6.17 -1.24 27.14
C VAL A 225 -6.22 -2.57 27.89
N ALA A 226 -6.82 -2.61 29.09
CA ALA A 226 -7.01 -3.83 29.87
C ALA A 226 -7.98 -4.83 29.18
N ALA A 227 -9.09 -4.33 28.63
CA ALA A 227 -10.03 -5.15 27.86
C ALA A 227 -9.38 -5.73 26.58
N TRP A 228 -8.44 -4.99 25.98
CA TRP A 228 -7.74 -5.41 24.78
C TRP A 228 -6.55 -6.35 25.09
N HIS A 229 -5.86 -6.20 26.22
CA HIS A 229 -4.88 -7.17 26.72
C HIS A 229 -5.53 -8.52 27.03
N GLY A 230 -6.68 -8.54 27.69
CA GLY A 230 -7.44 -9.78 27.92
C GLY A 230 -7.88 -10.46 26.62
N PHE A 231 -8.23 -9.67 25.60
CA PHE A 231 -8.50 -10.16 24.25
C PHE A 231 -7.23 -10.71 23.58
N LEU A 232 -6.11 -9.98 23.61
CA LEU A 232 -4.84 -10.41 23.01
C LEU A 232 -4.21 -11.63 23.69
N ASP A 233 -4.32 -11.81 25.00
CA ASP A 233 -3.78 -13.00 25.67
C ASP A 233 -4.62 -14.25 25.35
N THR A 234 -5.95 -14.09 25.27
CA THR A 234 -6.88 -15.20 24.96
C THR A 234 -6.86 -15.58 23.48
N VAL A 235 -6.70 -14.60 22.59
CA VAL A 235 -6.73 -14.77 21.12
C VAL A 235 -5.30 -14.98 20.58
N GLY A 236 -4.31 -14.32 21.15
CA GLY A 236 -2.93 -14.25 20.67
C GLY A 236 -2.09 -15.48 20.90
N GLN A 237 -2.42 -16.39 21.83
CA GLN A 237 -1.75 -17.70 21.91
C GLN A 237 -2.34 -18.72 20.92
N ALA A 238 -3.62 -18.60 20.58
CA ALA A 238 -4.34 -19.54 19.71
C ALA A 238 -4.35 -19.14 18.21
N LEU A 239 -4.04 -17.88 17.86
CA LEU A 239 -4.12 -17.34 16.49
C LEU A 239 -2.78 -16.85 15.91
N LEU A 240 -1.64 -17.24 16.51
CA LEU A 240 -0.33 -16.98 15.92
C LEU A 240 -0.24 -17.68 14.57
N ALA A 241 -0.25 -16.89 13.50
CA ALA A 241 0.01 -17.41 12.18
C ALA A 241 1.47 -17.87 12.12
N THR A 242 1.71 -19.04 11.54
CA THR A 242 3.09 -19.41 11.20
C THR A 242 3.67 -18.39 10.21
N PRO A 243 5.00 -18.19 10.18
CA PRO A 243 5.63 -17.37 9.15
C PRO A 243 5.17 -17.74 7.73
N ASP A 244 4.94 -19.02 7.46
CA ASP A 244 4.43 -19.51 6.17
C ASP A 244 3.00 -19.05 5.89
N GLN A 245 2.10 -19.07 6.89
CA GLN A 245 0.74 -18.57 6.73
C GLN A 245 0.73 -17.05 6.47
N ALA A 246 1.61 -16.31 7.13
CA ALA A 246 1.77 -14.88 6.91
C ALA A 246 2.35 -14.59 5.50
N ALA A 247 3.35 -15.36 5.09
CA ALA A 247 3.92 -15.28 3.75
C ALA A 247 2.88 -15.60 2.67
N HIS A 248 2.04 -16.61 2.87
CA HIS A 248 0.97 -16.97 1.95
C HIS A 248 -0.05 -15.82 1.78
N ARG A 249 -0.40 -15.15 2.87
CA ARG A 249 -1.28 -13.97 2.84
C ARG A 249 -0.64 -12.80 2.09
N MET A 250 0.67 -12.58 2.30
CA MET A 250 1.43 -11.60 1.54
C MET A 250 1.43 -11.91 0.05
N LEU A 251 1.71 -13.16 -0.33
CA LEU A 251 1.71 -13.60 -1.73
C LEU A 251 0.35 -13.43 -2.38
N THR A 252 -0.74 -13.68 -1.65
CA THR A 252 -2.10 -13.46 -2.15
C THR A 252 -2.35 -11.97 -2.45
N ALA A 253 -1.89 -11.07 -1.59
CA ALA A 253 -1.99 -9.62 -1.83
C ALA A 253 -1.09 -9.17 -3.01
N CYS A 254 0.08 -9.80 -3.17
CA CYS A 254 1.02 -9.48 -4.24
C CYS A 254 0.54 -9.97 -5.63
N LEU A 255 -0.01 -11.18 -5.69
CA LEU A 255 -0.24 -11.91 -6.95
C LEU A 255 -1.72 -12.04 -7.32
N GLY A 256 -2.64 -11.63 -6.45
CA GLY A 256 -4.07 -11.72 -6.72
C GLY A 256 -4.56 -10.70 -7.76
N PRO A 257 -5.76 -10.90 -8.33
CA PRO A 257 -6.29 -10.05 -9.40
C PRO A 257 -6.45 -8.58 -9.00
N ALA A 258 -5.90 -7.66 -9.81
CA ALA A 258 -6.00 -6.21 -9.59
C ALA A 258 -7.42 -5.72 -9.32
N GLY A 259 -8.38 -6.02 -10.19
CA GLY A 259 -9.77 -5.61 -10.01
C GLY A 259 -10.46 -6.18 -8.76
N ARG A 260 -9.94 -7.27 -8.18
CA ARG A 260 -10.47 -7.86 -6.95
C ARG A 260 -9.86 -7.26 -5.68
N LEU A 261 -8.61 -6.78 -5.74
CA LEU A 261 -7.85 -6.34 -4.57
C LEU A 261 -7.72 -4.82 -4.46
N GLY A 262 -7.75 -4.09 -5.58
CA GLY A 262 -7.47 -2.65 -5.63
C GLY A 262 -8.30 -1.84 -4.64
N GLY A 263 -7.62 -1.03 -3.82
CA GLY A 263 -8.21 -0.12 -2.83
C GLY A 263 -8.85 -0.82 -1.63
N ARG A 264 -8.74 -2.15 -1.53
CA ARG A 264 -9.38 -2.94 -0.46
C ARG A 264 -8.39 -3.25 0.66
N TYR A 265 -8.97 -3.63 1.80
CA TYR A 265 -8.23 -4.10 2.96
C TYR A 265 -8.37 -5.61 3.09
N MET A 266 -7.24 -6.30 3.09
CA MET A 266 -7.15 -7.74 3.28
C MET A 266 -6.63 -8.04 4.69
N ALA A 267 -7.24 -9.00 5.37
CA ALA A 267 -6.74 -9.53 6.63
C ALA A 267 -6.96 -11.03 6.67
N LEU A 268 -6.03 -11.78 7.28
CA LEU A 268 -6.19 -13.22 7.52
C LEU A 268 -6.58 -14.07 6.29
N GLY A 269 -6.26 -13.63 5.07
CA GLY A 269 -6.60 -14.35 3.84
C GLY A 269 -7.89 -13.91 3.14
N ALA A 270 -8.66 -12.98 3.71
CA ALA A 270 -9.93 -12.51 3.15
C ALA A 270 -10.01 -10.98 3.06
N LEU A 271 -10.95 -10.49 2.25
CA LEU A 271 -11.26 -9.06 2.13
C LEU A 271 -12.23 -8.64 3.22
N TYR A 272 -11.92 -7.53 3.88
CA TYR A 272 -12.75 -6.95 4.94
C TYR A 272 -13.03 -5.47 4.67
N PRO A 273 -14.18 -4.93 5.13
CA PRO A 273 -14.38 -3.49 5.18
C PRO A 273 -13.29 -2.84 6.04
N ALA A 274 -12.55 -1.90 5.48
CA ALA A 274 -11.59 -1.09 6.23
C ALA A 274 -12.31 -0.16 7.24
N ALA A 275 -11.55 0.48 8.14
CA ALA A 275 -12.08 1.51 9.04
C ALA A 275 -12.83 2.61 8.26
N ALA A 276 -13.75 3.31 8.96
CA ALA A 276 -14.59 4.35 8.35
C ALA A 276 -13.76 5.42 7.63
N ASP A 277 -12.69 5.91 8.27
CA ASP A 277 -11.80 6.93 7.68
C ASP A 277 -11.07 6.44 6.42
N THR A 278 -10.78 5.14 6.30
CA THR A 278 -10.22 4.55 5.07
C THR A 278 -11.20 4.62 3.88
N ARG A 279 -12.50 4.60 4.17
CA ARG A 279 -13.57 4.69 3.16
C ARG A 279 -13.98 6.14 2.87
N ASP A 280 -13.50 7.10 3.67
CA ASP A 280 -13.74 8.52 3.47
C ASP A 280 -12.73 9.08 2.46
N ALA A 281 -13.20 9.29 1.24
CA ALA A 281 -12.38 9.74 0.13
C ALA A 281 -11.75 11.12 0.35
N ALA A 282 -12.45 12.01 1.06
CA ALA A 282 -12.01 13.37 1.34
C ALA A 282 -10.90 13.37 2.39
N LYS A 283 -11.10 12.64 3.49
CA LYS A 283 -10.07 12.48 4.53
C LYS A 283 -8.80 11.84 3.98
N ALA A 284 -8.90 10.79 3.18
CA ALA A 284 -7.72 10.15 2.62
C ALA A 284 -7.00 11.04 1.59
N ALA A 285 -7.71 11.90 0.86
CA ALA A 285 -7.08 12.93 0.03
C ALA A 285 -6.43 14.06 0.86
N GLU A 286 -7.04 14.46 1.98
CA GLU A 286 -6.45 15.43 2.92
C GLU A 286 -5.16 14.89 3.53
N LEU A 287 -5.16 13.64 3.99
CA LEU A 287 -3.96 12.98 4.52
C LEU A 287 -2.85 12.90 3.46
N TRP A 288 -3.21 12.64 2.20
CA TRP A 288 -2.26 12.66 1.09
C TRP A 288 -1.62 14.04 0.89
N ALA A 289 -2.42 15.10 0.98
CA ALA A 289 -1.92 16.48 0.92
C ALA A 289 -1.03 16.84 2.13
N VAL A 290 -1.37 16.36 3.33
CA VAL A 290 -0.52 16.49 4.53
C VAL A 290 0.83 15.79 4.30
N ALA A 291 0.82 14.55 3.80
CA ALA A 291 2.04 13.79 3.52
C ALA A 291 2.93 14.48 2.49
N SER A 292 2.34 15.03 1.42
CA SER A 292 3.04 15.85 0.44
C SER A 292 3.77 17.04 1.08
N ARG A 293 3.09 17.81 1.94
CA ARG A 293 3.70 18.94 2.65
C ARG A 293 4.82 18.50 3.59
N LEU A 294 4.58 17.48 4.42
CA LEU A 294 5.55 17.04 5.45
C LEU A 294 6.78 16.38 4.84
N THR A 295 6.64 15.72 3.69
CA THR A 295 7.78 15.10 3.00
C THR A 295 8.49 16.06 2.04
N GLY A 296 7.89 17.21 1.75
CA GLY A 296 8.37 18.14 0.72
C GLY A 296 8.36 17.52 -0.68
N HIS A 297 7.41 16.64 -0.98
CA HIS A 297 7.28 15.99 -2.29
C HIS A 297 5.90 16.22 -2.86
N THR A 298 5.83 16.83 -4.04
CA THR A 298 4.58 16.97 -4.79
C THR A 298 4.51 15.83 -5.81
N PRO A 299 3.52 14.93 -5.70
CA PRO A 299 3.38 13.82 -6.64
C PRO A 299 3.17 14.29 -8.08
N ALA A 300 3.67 13.51 -9.04
CA ALA A 300 3.40 13.78 -10.45
C ALA A 300 1.90 13.79 -10.77
N PRO A 301 1.45 14.44 -11.87
CA PRO A 301 0.03 14.53 -12.21
C PRO A 301 -0.71 13.19 -12.29
N SER A 302 -0.04 12.12 -12.73
CA SER A 302 -0.62 10.77 -12.76
C SER A 302 -0.95 10.20 -11.38
N LEU A 303 -0.39 10.80 -10.34
CA LEU A 303 -0.58 10.46 -8.94
C LEU A 303 -1.10 11.68 -8.16
N SER A 304 -1.68 12.70 -8.80
CA SER A 304 -2.17 13.95 -8.18
C SER A 304 -3.68 13.97 -7.91
#